data_AF-A0A0F8IU85-F1
#
_entry.id   AF-A0A0F8IU85-F1
#
_cell.length_a   1.000
_cell.length_b   1.000
_cell.length_c   1.000
_cell.angle_alpha   90.00
_cell.angle_beta   90.00
_cell.angle_gamma   90.00
#
_symmetry.space_group_name_H-M   'P 1'
#
loop_
_entity.id
_entity.type
_entity.pdbx_description
1 polymer ?
#
loop_
_entity_poly.entity_id
_entity_poly.type
_entity_poly.pdbx_seq_one_letter_code
_entity_poly.pdbx_strand_id
1 'polypeptide(L)' 'MLLVLLNKTITNGTVNDLALLLAFSGGVLTPFIGVGMIGGYTLSKQIRSYKMYLKKISGFALIFFGLWIMI' A
#
# COMPACT_ATOMS: atom_id res chain seq x y z
N MET A 1 -4.50 8.39 9.19
CA MET A 1 -5.83 8.56 8.57
C MET A 1 -6.86 7.57 9.11
N LEU A 2 -6.54 6.27 9.24
CA LEU A 2 -7.45 5.26 9.82
C LEU A 2 -8.00 5.65 11.20
N LEU A 3 -7.15 6.11 12.12
CA LEU A 3 -7.55 6.59 13.44
C LEU A 3 -8.53 7.77 13.38
N VAL A 4 -8.31 8.69 12.42
CA VAL A 4 -9.17 9.87 12.22
C VAL A 4 -10.55 9.44 11.71
N LEU A 5 -10.59 8.51 10.74
CA LEU A 5 -11.85 7.95 10.24
C LEU A 5 -12.57 7.17 11.33
N LEU A 6 -11.87 6.33 12.09
CA LEU A 6 -12.45 5.55 13.18
C LEU A 6 -13.06 6.45 14.26
N ASN A 7 -12.32 7.48 14.69
CA ASN A 7 -12.82 8.45 15.65
C ASN A 7 -14.07 9.15 15.12
N LYS A 8 -14.07 9.57 13.85
CA LYS A 8 -15.20 10.23 13.21
C LYS A 8 -16.43 9.31 13.09
N THR A 9 -16.23 8.04 12.75
CA THR A 9 -17.31 7.05 12.71
C THR A 9 -17.91 6.81 14.10
N ILE A 10 -17.07 6.76 15.15
CA ILE A 10 -17.52 6.54 16.54
C ILE A 10 -18.26 7.77 17.09
N THR A 11 -17.78 8.99 16.83
CA THR A 11 -18.39 10.21 17.39
C THR A 11 -19.59 10.71 16.59
N ASN A 12 -19.55 10.65 15.25
CA ASN A 12 -20.62 11.21 14.41
C ASN A 12 -21.63 10.16 13.94
N GLY A 13 -21.30 8.86 14.02
CA GLY A 13 -22.23 7.76 13.78
C GLY A 13 -22.89 7.73 12.39
N THR A 14 -22.28 8.34 11.37
CA THR A 14 -22.90 8.39 10.03
C THR A 14 -22.55 7.17 9.18
N VAL A 15 -23.51 6.71 8.38
CA VAL A 15 -23.31 5.62 7.41
C VAL A 15 -22.21 5.96 6.39
N ASN A 16 -22.07 7.24 6.06
CA ASN A 16 -21.03 7.71 5.14
C ASN A 16 -19.63 7.57 5.73
N ASP A 17 -19.44 7.90 7.01
CA ASP A 17 -18.15 7.73 7.69
C ASP A 17 -17.78 6.25 7.83
N LEU A 18 -18.77 5.37 8.01
CA LEU A 18 -18.57 3.91 8.00
C LEU A 18 -18.15 3.40 6.61
N ALA A 19 -18.84 3.86 5.55
CA ALA A 19 -18.49 3.51 4.17
C ALA A 19 -17.07 3.97 3.80
N LEU A 20 -16.68 5.18 4.22
CA LEU A 20 -15.33 5.70 4.04
C LEU A 20 -14.28 4.88 4.80
N LEU A 21 -14.59 4.45 6.03
CA LEU A 21 -13.70 3.60 6.83
C LEU A 21 -13.48 2.24 6.15
N LEU A 22 -14.53 1.62 5.62
CA LEU A 22 -14.45 0.34 4.89
C LEU A 22 -13.71 0.48 3.56
N ALA A 23 -14.01 1.52 2.78
CA ALA A 23 -13.31 1.79 1.52
C ALA A 23 -11.82 2.05 1.74
N PHE A 24 -11.46 2.82 2.77
CA PHE A 24 -10.07 3.04 3.14
C PHE A 24 -9.39 1.73 3.56
N SER A 25 -10.03 0.96 4.44
CA SER A 25 -9.47 -0.32 4.93
C SER A 25 -9.29 -1.33 3.78
N GLY A 26 -10.29 -1.46 2.92
CA GLY A 26 -10.22 -2.30 1.72
C GLY A 26 -9.12 -1.85 0.77
N GLY A 27 -9.05 -0.56 0.45
CA GLY A 27 -8.04 0.01 -0.43
C GLY A 27 -6.61 -0.14 0.09
N VAL A 28 -6.41 -0.06 1.41
CA VAL A 28 -5.11 -0.34 2.04
C VAL A 28 -4.79 -1.83 1.95
N LEU A 29 -5.76 -2.73 2.17
CA LEU A 29 -5.56 -4.17 2.15
C LEU A 29 -5.30 -4.75 0.74
N THR A 30 -5.89 -4.16 -0.31
CA THR A 30 -5.76 -4.65 -1.70
C THR A 30 -4.30 -4.86 -2.17
N PRO A 31 -3.38 -3.89 -2.06
CA PRO A 31 -1.99 -4.10 -2.46
C PRO A 31 -1.27 -5.13 -1.58
N PHE A 32 -1.60 -5.25 -0.28
CA PHE A 32 -0.99 -6.27 0.58
C PHE A 32 -1.42 -7.68 0.18
N ILE A 33 -2.70 -7.87 -0.16
CA ILE A 33 -3.21 -9.15 -0.68
C ILE A 33 -2.55 -9.45 -2.03
N GLY A 34 -2.48 -8.48 -2.94
CA GLY A 34 -1.84 -8.64 -4.24
C GLY A 34 -0.37 -9.04 -4.15
N VAL A 35 0.41 -8.32 -3.33
CA VAL A 35 1.83 -8.65 -3.08
C VAL A 35 1.97 -9.99 -2.36
N GLY A 36 1.10 -10.31 -1.39
CA GLY A 36 1.11 -11.56 -0.67
C GLY A 36 0.84 -12.78 -1.57
N MET A 37 -0.14 -12.67 -2.47
CA MET A 37 -0.44 -13.71 -3.46
C MET A 37 0.69 -13.88 -4.47
N ILE A 38 1.16 -12.79 -5.09
CA ILE A 38 2.22 -12.86 -6.11
C ILE A 38 3.55 -13.33 -5.49
N GLY A 39 3.92 -12.76 -4.34
CA GLY A 39 5.14 -13.08 -3.61
C GLY A 39 5.15 -14.49 -3.01
N GLY A 40 4.00 -14.99 -2.56
CA GLY A 40 3.86 -16.30 -1.93
C GLY A 40 3.88 -17.47 -2.91
N TYR A 41 3.24 -17.34 -4.08
CA TYR A 41 3.05 -18.47 -5.00
C TYR A 41 4.15 -18.64 -6.07
N THR A 42 4.90 -17.59 -6.42
CA THR A 42 5.68 -17.62 -7.68
C THR A 42 7.13 -17.15 -7.59
N LEU A 43 7.52 -16.40 -6.56
CA LEU A 43 8.72 -15.55 -6.67
C LEU A 43 9.87 -15.84 -5.71
N SER A 44 9.78 -16.77 -4.76
CA SER A 44 10.83 -16.94 -3.73
C SER A 44 12.23 -17.23 -4.32
N LYS A 45 12.29 -18.05 -5.39
CA LYS A 45 13.55 -18.41 -6.06
C LYS A 45 14.04 -17.30 -7.02
N GLN A 46 13.14 -16.61 -7.71
CA GLN A 46 13.46 -15.51 -8.62
C GLN A 46 13.85 -14.22 -7.88
N ILE A 47 13.16 -13.85 -6.79
CA ILE A 47 13.51 -12.69 -5.94
C ILE A 47 14.95 -12.81 -5.44
N ARG A 48 15.37 -14.02 -5.05
CA ARG A 48 16.76 -14.25 -4.59
C ARG A 48 17.78 -13.98 -5.70
N SER A 49 17.47 -14.36 -6.94
CA SER A 49 18.32 -14.12 -8.11
C SER A 49 18.36 -12.65 -8.51
N TYR A 50 17.21 -11.98 -8.52
CA TYR A 50 17.07 -10.58 -8.95
C TYR A 50 17.25 -9.55 -7.82
N LYS A 51 17.63 -9.98 -6.62
CA LYS A 51 17.75 -9.13 -5.42
C LYS A 51 18.57 -7.86 -5.67
N MET A 52 19.67 -7.97 -6.41
CA MET A 52 20.54 -6.83 -6.72
C MET A 52 19.87 -5.83 -7.67
N TYR A 53 19.18 -6.33 -8.70
CA TYR A 53 18.45 -5.50 -9.66
C TYR A 53 17.24 -4.82 -9.02
N LEU A 54 16.46 -5.56 -8.21
CA LEU A 54 15.33 -5.03 -7.47
C LEU A 54 15.75 -3.89 -6.54
N LYS A 55 16.87 -4.03 -5.81
CA LYS A 55 17.42 -2.95 -4.96
C LYS A 55 17.78 -1.70 -5.75
N LYS A 56 18.39 -1.84 -6.94
CA LYS A 56 18.78 -0.70 -7.77
C LYS A 56 17.54 -0.01 -8.35
N ILE A 57 16.61 -0.77 -8.91
CA ILE A 57 15.38 -0.25 -9.52
C ILE A 57 14.51 0.45 -8.47
N SER A 58 14.35 -0.13 -7.28
CA SER A 58 13.59 0.50 -6.19
C SER A 58 14.21 1.84 -5.77
N GLY A 59 15.54 1.93 -5.72
CA GLY A 59 16.25 3.17 -5.40
C GLY A 59 16.05 4.24 -6.47
N PHE A 60 16.22 3.90 -7.74
CA PHE A 60 15.97 4.83 -8.85
C PHE A 60 14.51 5.30 -8.88
N ALA A 61 13.55 4.39 -8.73
CA ALA A 61 12.13 4.74 -8.67
C ALA A 61 11.85 5.75 -7.55
N LEU A 62 12.42 5.54 -6.36
CA LEU A 62 12.30 6.48 -5.23
C LEU A 62 12.86 7.86 -5.54
N ILE A 63 14.02 7.95 -6.22
CA ILE A 63 14.62 9.24 -6.62
C ILE A 63 13.71 9.96 -7.61
N PHE A 64 13.21 9.28 -8.65
CA PHE A 64 12.30 9.88 -9.62
C PHE A 64 10.99 10.35 -8.98
N PHE A 65 10.39 9.53 -8.12
CA PHE A 65 9.18 9.93 -7.38
C PHE A 65 9.44 11.12 -6.45
N GLY A 66 10.59 11.14 -5.76
CA GLY A 66 10.96 12.26 -4.90
C GLY A 66 11.13 13.56 -5.68
N LEU A 67 11.78 13.51 -6.84
CA LEU A 67 11.92 14.67 -7.72
C LEU A 67 10.58 15.12 -8.30
N TRP A 68 9.71 14.19 -8.67
CA TRP A 68 8.37 14.50 -9.18
C TRP A 68 7.52 15.24 -8.15
N ILE A 69 7.58 14.85 -6.87
CA ILE A 69 6.81 15.51 -5.79
C ILE A 69 7.35 16.93 -5.50
N MET A 70 8.62 17.19 -5.80
CA MET A 70 9.25 18.51 -5.61
C MET A 70 8.93 19.51 -6.73
N ILE A 71 8.37 19.05 -7.85
CA ILE A 71 7.93 19.86 -9.00
C ILE A 71 6.43 20.15 -8.86
#